data_AF-A0A0B7AP26-F1
#
_entry.id   AF-A0A0B7AP26-F1
#
_cell.length_a   1.000
_cell.length_b   1.000
_cell.length_c   1.000
_cell.angle_alpha   90.00
_cell.angle_beta   90.00
_cell.angle_gamma   90.00
#
_symmetry.space_group_name_H-M   'P 1'
#
loop_
_entity.id
_entity.type
_entity.pdbx_description
1 polymer ?
#
loop_
_entity_poly.entity_id
_entity_poly.type
_entity_poly.pdbx_seq_one_letter_code
_entity_poly.pdbx_strand_id
1 'polypeptide(L)'
;MIMTNGVHGLSLSPVSPTLSLSPIDLTKCSESELGLFLSQRMELVWHGEFDRLFAQYYPHAWYLVPTFYPPSDRWRVFKDSAKVRFSCQECGHGWTSMKGRVIFWFHLNYTTNSGYVMFKLYGQQCQKCKNGSYEHAMWYPEEVVKVIGNVYNRVGQIFYGFVRPPLRIDRRQGKPRNQHNADLCQACKEGLCKEEWSFS
;
A
#
# COMPACT_ATOMS: atom_id res chain seq x y z
N MET A 1 -25.11 18.06 60.17
CA MET A 1 -23.81 17.57 60.67
C MET A 1 -23.44 16.36 59.84
N ILE A 2 -22.22 16.36 59.33
CA ILE A 2 -21.76 15.68 58.10
C ILE A 2 -21.74 14.16 58.27
N MET A 3 -22.33 13.40 57.33
CA MET A 3 -22.05 11.97 57.17
C MET A 3 -20.82 11.81 56.29
N THR A 4 -19.73 11.30 56.86
CA THR A 4 -18.49 10.94 56.16
C THR A 4 -18.58 9.50 55.68
N ASN A 5 -18.70 9.30 54.37
CA ASN A 5 -18.35 8.04 53.70
C ASN A 5 -17.20 8.34 52.72
N GLY A 6 -15.97 7.99 53.12
CA GLY A 6 -14.76 8.09 52.29
C GLY A 6 -14.34 6.70 51.83
N VAL A 7 -14.57 6.44 50.56
CA VAL A 7 -14.31 5.19 49.81
C VAL A 7 -12.81 4.93 49.64
N HIS A 8 -12.44 3.65 49.76
CA HIS A 8 -11.12 3.11 49.44
C HIS A 8 -10.71 3.44 47.99
N GLY A 9 -9.49 3.96 47.82
CA GLY A 9 -8.88 4.16 46.53
C GLY A 9 -8.49 2.84 45.86
N LEU A 10 -8.99 2.61 44.66
CA LEU A 10 -8.49 1.58 43.74
C LEU A 10 -7.78 2.29 42.58
N SER A 11 -6.47 2.09 42.51
CA SER A 11 -5.62 2.48 41.40
C SER A 11 -5.93 1.58 40.19
N LEU A 12 -6.44 2.16 39.10
CA LEU A 12 -6.64 1.46 37.84
C LEU A 12 -5.42 1.70 36.94
N SER A 13 -4.55 0.69 36.83
CA SER A 13 -3.51 0.63 35.81
C SER A 13 -4.13 0.33 34.42
N PRO A 14 -3.64 0.92 33.32
CA PRO A 14 -4.16 0.60 31.99
C PRO A 14 -3.60 -0.74 31.51
N VAL A 15 -4.48 -1.73 31.34
CA VAL A 15 -4.15 -2.98 30.68
C VAL A 15 -4.12 -2.72 29.17
N SER A 16 -2.93 -2.61 28.59
CA SER A 16 -2.76 -2.66 27.14
C SER A 16 -2.83 -4.12 26.69
N PRO A 17 -3.58 -4.48 25.64
CA PRO A 17 -3.52 -5.82 25.07
C PRO A 17 -2.21 -5.98 24.30
N THR A 18 -1.23 -6.61 24.94
CA THR A 18 -0.04 -7.11 24.25
C THR A 18 -0.48 -8.27 23.35
N LEU A 19 -0.57 -8.03 22.04
CA LEU A 19 -0.75 -9.10 21.06
C LEU A 19 0.52 -9.98 21.08
N SER A 20 0.44 -11.09 21.82
CA SER A 20 1.43 -12.16 21.80
C SER A 20 1.35 -12.87 20.45
N LEU A 21 2.32 -12.59 19.59
CA LEU A 21 2.57 -13.39 18.39
C LEU A 21 3.24 -14.69 18.83
N SER A 22 2.48 -15.79 18.83
CA SER A 22 3.03 -17.13 19.05
C SER A 22 3.97 -17.52 17.90
N PRO A 23 5.04 -18.30 18.15
CA PRO A 23 5.94 -18.78 17.10
C PRO A 23 5.18 -19.63 16.09
N ILE A 24 5.34 -19.32 14.80
CA ILE A 24 4.71 -20.05 13.70
C ILE A 24 5.41 -21.42 13.59
N ASP A 25 4.63 -22.50 13.69
CA ASP A 25 5.10 -23.87 13.46
C ASP A 25 5.35 -24.07 11.95
N LEU A 26 6.63 -24.07 11.58
CA LEU A 26 7.13 -24.12 10.21
C LEU A 26 6.95 -25.48 9.52
N THR A 27 6.37 -26.48 10.20
CA THR A 27 6.29 -27.86 9.67
C THR A 27 5.05 -28.17 8.81
N LYS A 28 4.17 -27.18 8.55
CA LYS A 28 2.93 -27.34 7.76
C LYS A 28 2.69 -26.28 6.67
N CYS A 29 3.71 -25.52 6.29
CA CYS A 29 3.56 -24.33 5.46
C CYS A 29 3.45 -24.69 3.95
N SER A 30 2.34 -24.36 3.30
CA SER A 30 2.15 -24.52 1.85
C SER A 30 2.63 -23.28 1.07
N GLU A 31 2.90 -23.41 -0.23
CA GLU A 31 3.43 -22.33 -1.10
C GLU A 31 2.64 -21.01 -1.05
N SER A 32 1.35 -21.05 -0.70
CA SER A 32 0.51 -19.85 -0.51
C SER A 32 0.90 -19.02 0.72
N GLU A 33 1.48 -19.64 1.74
CA GLU A 33 1.82 -18.97 3.00
C GLU A 33 3.12 -18.17 2.92
N LEU A 34 4.07 -18.55 2.07
CA LEU A 34 5.27 -17.75 1.78
C LEU A 34 4.92 -16.46 1.02
N GLY A 35 3.97 -16.53 0.09
CA GLY A 35 3.38 -15.36 -0.56
C GLY A 35 2.66 -14.46 0.44
N LEU A 36 1.89 -15.03 1.37
CA LEU A 36 1.22 -14.29 2.45
C LEU A 36 2.22 -13.67 3.43
N PHE A 37 3.30 -14.36 3.80
CA PHE A 37 4.29 -13.88 4.77
C PHE A 37 5.15 -12.74 4.20
N LEU A 38 5.53 -12.84 2.92
CA LEU A 38 6.16 -11.73 2.19
C LEU A 38 5.18 -10.56 1.97
N SER A 39 3.88 -10.84 1.83
CA SER A 39 2.84 -9.81 1.79
C SER A 39 2.64 -9.13 3.15
N GLN A 40 2.69 -9.85 4.28
CA GLN A 40 2.49 -9.30 5.62
C GLN A 40 3.60 -8.34 6.03
N ARG A 41 4.88 -8.67 5.77
CA ARG A 41 5.97 -7.72 6.07
C ARG A 41 5.90 -6.48 5.19
N MET A 42 5.40 -6.61 3.97
CA MET A 42 5.15 -5.48 3.10
C MET A 42 3.97 -4.65 3.61
N GLU A 43 2.86 -5.28 3.98
CA GLU A 43 1.68 -4.66 4.58
C GLU A 43 2.05 -3.77 5.77
N LEU A 44 2.96 -4.21 6.64
CA LEU A 44 3.47 -3.40 7.75
C LEU A 44 4.14 -2.09 7.29
N VAL A 45 4.89 -2.11 6.19
CA VAL A 45 5.55 -0.90 5.65
C VAL A 45 4.51 0.03 5.02
N TRP A 46 3.55 -0.53 4.27
CA TRP A 46 2.47 0.24 3.65
C TRP A 46 1.59 0.93 4.70
N HIS A 47 1.08 0.17 5.67
CA HIS A 47 0.24 0.69 6.74
C HIS A 47 1.01 1.61 7.68
N GLY A 48 2.23 1.23 8.09
CA GLY A 48 3.03 2.05 8.99
C GLY A 48 3.33 3.44 8.42
N GLU A 49 3.68 3.53 7.14
CA GLU A 49 3.89 4.83 6.50
C GLU A 49 2.58 5.59 6.26
N PHE A 50 1.51 4.88 5.89
CA PHE A 50 0.20 5.47 5.69
C PHE A 50 -0.32 6.11 6.98
N ASP A 51 -0.36 5.36 8.07
CA ASP A 51 -0.84 5.82 9.37
C ASP A 51 -0.03 7.02 9.85
N ARG A 52 1.31 6.96 9.70
CA ARG A 52 2.21 8.06 10.05
C ARG A 52 1.87 9.36 9.32
N LEU A 53 1.56 9.29 8.02
CA LEU A 53 1.25 10.49 7.24
C LEU A 53 -0.20 10.95 7.44
N PHE A 54 -1.16 10.04 7.31
CA PHE A 54 -2.59 10.37 7.26
C PHE A 54 -3.19 10.73 8.62
N ALA A 55 -2.52 10.40 9.75
CA ALA A 55 -2.90 10.92 11.07
C ALA A 55 -2.93 12.46 11.15
N GLN A 56 -2.21 13.16 10.25
CA GLN A 56 -2.20 14.62 10.17
C GLN A 56 -3.53 15.21 9.66
N TYR A 57 -4.43 14.40 9.09
CA TYR A 57 -5.70 14.85 8.53
C TYR A 57 -6.86 14.93 9.53
N TYR A 58 -6.55 15.04 10.82
CA TYR A 58 -7.54 15.28 11.87
C TYR A 58 -8.49 16.45 11.47
N PRO A 59 -9.82 16.32 11.67
CA PRO A 59 -10.53 15.29 12.44
C PRO A 59 -10.88 14.02 11.64
N HIS A 60 -10.48 13.91 10.38
CA HIS A 60 -10.87 12.77 9.55
C HIS A 60 -9.99 11.55 9.81
N ALA A 61 -10.61 10.40 10.08
CA ALA A 61 -9.92 9.11 10.19
C ALA A 61 -9.77 8.47 8.81
N TRP A 62 -8.56 8.11 8.41
CA TRP A 62 -8.27 7.53 7.10
C TRP A 62 -7.87 6.06 7.19
N TYR A 63 -8.33 5.26 6.22
CA TYR A 63 -8.05 3.82 6.15
C TYR A 63 -7.42 3.44 4.81
N LEU A 64 -6.36 2.63 4.85
CA LEU A 64 -5.75 2.02 3.67
C LEU A 64 -6.31 0.61 3.47
N VAL A 65 -6.82 0.28 2.30
CA VAL A 65 -7.48 -1.01 2.04
C VAL A 65 -7.07 -1.58 0.68
N PRO A 66 -6.59 -2.84 0.58
CA PRO A 66 -6.33 -3.46 -0.72
C PRO A 66 -7.64 -3.74 -1.48
N THR A 67 -7.62 -3.64 -2.79
CA THR A 67 -8.75 -4.00 -3.66
C THR A 67 -8.29 -4.64 -4.97
N PHE A 68 -9.16 -5.50 -5.53
CA PHE A 68 -8.96 -6.09 -6.86
C PHE A 68 -9.65 -5.30 -7.97
N TYR A 69 -10.68 -4.52 -7.62
CA TYR A 69 -11.54 -3.80 -8.56
C TYR A 69 -11.72 -2.33 -8.12
N PRO A 70 -11.97 -1.41 -9.07
CA PRO A 70 -12.34 -0.04 -8.74
C PRO A 70 -13.60 -0.03 -7.85
N PRO A 71 -13.61 0.69 -6.71
CA PRO A 71 -14.75 0.66 -5.79
C PRO A 71 -15.98 1.37 -6.34
N SER A 72 -15.80 2.52 -7.01
CA SER A 72 -16.85 3.29 -7.66
C SER A 72 -16.23 4.38 -8.54
N ASP A 73 -16.89 4.71 -9.65
CA ASP A 73 -16.45 5.78 -10.58
C ASP A 73 -16.47 7.19 -9.96
N ARG A 74 -17.12 7.36 -8.81
CA ARG A 74 -17.15 8.64 -8.07
C ARG A 74 -15.88 8.88 -7.24
N TRP A 75 -15.06 7.85 -7.03
CA TRP A 75 -13.84 7.98 -6.24
C TRP A 75 -12.75 8.67 -7.07
N ARG A 76 -11.95 9.48 -6.39
CA ARG A 76 -10.80 10.13 -7.04
C ARG A 76 -9.74 9.07 -7.28
N VAL A 77 -9.04 9.19 -8.41
CA VAL A 77 -8.01 8.23 -8.82
C VAL A 77 -6.65 8.91 -8.81
N PHE A 78 -5.66 8.22 -8.25
CA PHE A 78 -4.25 8.59 -8.34
C PHE A 78 -3.42 7.37 -8.72
N LYS A 79 -2.44 7.56 -9.59
CA LYS A 79 -1.61 6.47 -10.13
C LYS A 79 -0.16 6.83 -9.91
N ASP A 80 0.63 5.83 -9.56
CA ASP A 80 2.06 6.03 -9.34
C ASP A 80 2.86 4.83 -9.87
N SER A 81 4.16 5.04 -10.04
CA SER A 81 5.12 4.05 -10.49
C SER A 81 6.32 3.98 -9.56
N ALA A 82 6.90 2.79 -9.51
CA ALA A 82 8.04 2.51 -8.67
C ALA A 82 8.97 1.48 -9.32
N LYS A 83 10.18 1.42 -8.78
CA LYS A 83 11.04 0.26 -8.98
C LYS A 83 10.57 -0.89 -8.09
N VAL A 84 10.39 -2.07 -8.66
CA VAL A 84 9.96 -3.28 -7.93
C VAL A 84 10.74 -4.50 -8.41
N ARG A 85 10.70 -5.57 -7.61
CA ARG A 85 11.19 -6.90 -7.96
C ARG A 85 10.04 -7.88 -8.14
N PHE A 86 10.24 -8.87 -8.97
CA PHE A 86 9.35 -10.02 -9.12
C PHE A 86 10.18 -11.29 -8.99
N SER A 87 9.55 -12.36 -8.54
CA SER A 87 10.11 -13.71 -8.51
C SER A 87 9.02 -14.67 -8.94
N CYS A 88 9.28 -15.42 -10.00
CA CYS A 88 8.35 -16.45 -10.46
C CYS A 88 8.29 -17.57 -9.44
N GLN A 89 7.08 -17.93 -8.98
CA GLN A 89 6.92 -19.02 -8.01
C GLN A 89 7.24 -20.39 -8.63
N GLU A 90 6.97 -20.58 -9.92
CA GLU A 90 7.19 -21.86 -10.60
C GLU A 90 8.66 -22.14 -10.93
N CYS A 91 9.37 -21.18 -11.53
CA CYS A 91 10.73 -21.40 -12.05
C CYS A 91 11.82 -20.66 -11.27
N GLY A 92 11.47 -19.92 -10.21
CA GLY A 92 12.41 -19.12 -9.42
C GLY A 92 13.07 -17.96 -10.19
N HIS A 93 12.63 -17.68 -11.42
CA HIS A 93 13.20 -16.58 -12.20
C HIS A 93 12.85 -15.24 -11.55
N GLY A 94 13.88 -14.54 -11.06
CA GLY A 94 13.75 -13.18 -10.54
C GLY A 94 14.07 -12.11 -11.57
N TRP A 95 13.29 -11.02 -11.57
CA TRP A 95 13.58 -9.83 -12.39
C TRP A 95 13.22 -8.53 -11.67
N THR A 96 13.75 -7.41 -12.16
CA THR A 96 13.47 -6.07 -11.64
C THR A 96 12.75 -5.28 -12.72
N SER A 97 11.75 -4.50 -12.32
CA SER A 97 11.03 -3.59 -13.21
C SER A 97 11.09 -2.16 -12.69
N MET A 98 11.39 -1.21 -13.56
CA MET A 98 11.26 0.23 -13.26
C MET A 98 9.82 0.75 -13.45
N LYS A 99 8.89 -0.14 -13.83
CA LYS A 99 7.46 0.14 -14.04
C LYS A 99 6.58 -0.78 -13.18
N GLY A 100 6.90 -0.91 -11.89
CA GLY A 100 5.92 -1.39 -10.92
C GLY A 100 4.80 -0.36 -10.82
N ARG A 101 3.55 -0.78 -10.99
CA ARG A 101 2.40 0.14 -11.03
C ARG A 101 1.53 -0.06 -9.79
N VAL A 102 1.09 1.05 -9.22
CA VAL A 102 0.05 1.12 -8.20
C VAL A 102 -1.01 2.12 -8.65
N ILE A 103 -2.26 1.79 -8.36
CA ILE A 103 -3.38 2.70 -8.46
C ILE A 103 -4.02 2.83 -7.09
N PHE A 104 -4.40 4.07 -6.77
CA PHE A 104 -5.12 4.45 -5.57
C PHE A 104 -6.48 5.02 -5.98
N TRP A 105 -7.53 4.59 -5.30
CA TRP A 105 -8.83 5.23 -5.30
C TRP A 105 -9.05 5.81 -3.93
N PHE A 106 -9.52 7.05 -3.86
CA PHE A 106 -9.76 7.65 -2.57
C PHE A 106 -11.03 8.50 -2.53
N HIS A 107 -11.63 8.51 -1.35
CA HIS A 107 -12.86 9.22 -1.05
C HIS A 107 -12.89 9.64 0.41
N LEU A 108 -13.48 10.81 0.67
CA LEU A 108 -13.70 11.33 2.02
C LEU A 108 -15.20 11.51 2.22
N ASN A 109 -15.73 10.87 3.25
CA ASN A 109 -17.11 11.03 3.70
C ASN A 109 -17.14 12.03 4.87
N TYR A 110 -17.63 13.24 4.59
CA TYR A 110 -17.75 14.32 5.58
C TYR A 110 -18.84 14.05 6.64
N THR A 111 -19.81 13.18 6.37
CA THR A 111 -20.85 12.83 7.34
C THR A 111 -20.30 11.94 8.45
N THR A 112 -19.39 11.02 8.12
CA THR A 112 -18.79 10.09 9.09
C THR A 112 -17.39 10.50 9.54
N ASN A 113 -16.84 11.60 8.99
CA ASN A 113 -15.44 12.00 9.14
C ASN A 113 -14.46 10.87 8.80
N SER A 114 -14.80 10.03 7.81
CA SER A 114 -13.99 8.87 7.43
C SER A 114 -13.52 9.00 5.99
N GLY A 115 -12.21 8.86 5.79
CA GLY A 115 -11.57 8.77 4.49
C GLY A 115 -11.09 7.36 4.20
N TYR A 116 -11.10 6.97 2.94
CA TYR A 116 -10.61 5.68 2.48
C TYR A 116 -9.65 5.89 1.32
N VAL A 117 -8.52 5.21 1.37
CA VAL A 117 -7.61 5.01 0.25
C VAL A 117 -7.60 3.52 -0.06
N MET A 118 -8.25 3.14 -1.15
CA MET A 118 -8.18 1.79 -1.69
C MET A 118 -7.05 1.69 -2.70
N PHE A 119 -6.34 0.56 -2.75
CA PHE A 119 -5.20 0.41 -3.67
C PHE A 119 -5.13 -0.97 -4.33
N LYS A 120 -4.57 -1.01 -5.54
CA LYS A 120 -4.24 -2.23 -6.27
C LYS A 120 -2.80 -2.18 -6.74
N LEU A 121 -2.05 -3.25 -6.47
CA LEU A 121 -0.69 -3.46 -6.95
C LEU A 121 -0.73 -4.37 -8.18
N TYR A 122 -0.10 -3.93 -9.27
CA TYR A 122 -0.12 -4.70 -10.52
C TYR A 122 1.05 -5.69 -10.61
N GLY A 123 0.74 -6.90 -11.05
CA GLY A 123 1.70 -7.96 -11.29
C GLY A 123 2.33 -7.96 -12.69
N GLN A 124 3.29 -8.86 -12.88
CA GLN A 124 3.91 -9.16 -14.18
C GLN A 124 4.01 -10.67 -14.38
N GLN A 125 3.76 -11.13 -15.61
CA GLN A 125 3.93 -12.53 -15.98
C GLN A 125 5.41 -12.87 -16.15
N CYS A 126 5.79 -14.10 -15.78
CA CYS A 126 7.15 -14.57 -15.96
C CYS A 126 7.48 -14.75 -17.45
N GLN A 127 8.57 -14.12 -17.92
CA GLN A 127 9.01 -14.21 -19.31
C GLN A 127 9.42 -15.64 -19.72
N LYS A 128 9.89 -16.47 -18.75
CA LYS A 128 10.30 -17.85 -19.00
C LYS A 128 9.12 -18.81 -19.07
N CYS A 129 8.20 -18.76 -18.10
CA CYS A 129 7.06 -19.69 -18.05
C CYS A 129 5.97 -19.31 -19.05
N LYS A 130 5.62 -18.01 -19.13
CA LYS A 130 4.46 -17.52 -19.92
C LYS A 130 3.17 -18.31 -19.67
N ASN A 131 2.99 -18.77 -18.43
CA ASN A 131 1.86 -19.57 -17.95
C ASN A 131 0.53 -18.80 -17.84
N GLY A 132 0.53 -17.48 -18.10
CA GLY A 132 -0.64 -16.62 -18.00
C GLY A 132 -0.89 -16.03 -16.61
N SER A 133 -0.23 -16.50 -15.55
CA SER A 133 -0.39 -15.98 -14.19
C SER A 133 0.50 -14.77 -13.92
N TYR A 134 -0.01 -13.84 -13.10
CA TYR A 134 0.72 -12.63 -12.72
C TYR A 134 1.44 -12.83 -11.39
N GLU A 135 2.74 -12.56 -11.38
CA GLU A 135 3.53 -12.56 -10.15
C GLU A 135 3.36 -11.25 -9.40
N HIS A 136 3.22 -11.34 -8.08
CA HIS A 136 3.11 -10.18 -7.22
C HIS A 136 4.43 -9.40 -7.14
N ALA A 137 4.32 -8.07 -7.13
CA ALA A 137 5.47 -7.20 -7.00
C ALA A 137 5.99 -7.16 -5.55
N MET A 138 7.29 -7.39 -5.38
CA MET A 138 8.01 -7.07 -4.16
C MET A 138 8.51 -5.63 -4.23
N TRP A 139 7.94 -4.77 -3.40
CA TRP A 139 8.29 -3.36 -3.33
C TRP A 139 9.50 -3.14 -2.41
N TYR A 140 10.26 -2.09 -2.69
CA TYR A 140 11.29 -1.63 -1.76
C TYR A 140 10.66 -0.66 -0.75
N PRO A 141 11.05 -0.70 0.54
CA PRO A 141 10.46 0.18 1.55
C PRO A 141 10.48 1.67 1.16
N GLU A 142 11.57 2.16 0.58
CA GLU A 142 11.69 3.55 0.12
C GLU A 142 10.76 3.90 -1.06
N GLU A 143 10.42 2.92 -1.90
CA GLU A 143 9.46 3.10 -2.98
C GLU A 143 8.02 3.14 -2.43
N VAL A 144 7.73 2.36 -1.38
CA VAL A 144 6.46 2.45 -0.63
C VAL A 144 6.32 3.84 -0.01
N VAL A 145 7.35 4.30 0.70
CA VAL A 145 7.40 5.65 1.29
C VAL A 145 7.13 6.74 0.25
N LYS A 146 7.74 6.61 -0.94
CA LYS A 146 7.51 7.54 -2.05
C LYS A 146 6.05 7.54 -2.51
N VAL A 147 5.47 6.39 -2.83
CA VAL A 147 4.10 6.34 -3.40
C VAL A 147 3.03 6.69 -2.38
N ILE A 148 3.22 6.32 -1.11
CA ILE A 148 2.33 6.72 0.00
C ILE A 148 2.42 8.23 0.24
N GLY A 149 3.61 8.82 0.23
CA GLY A 149 3.79 10.27 0.31
C GLY A 149 3.13 11.01 -0.85
N ASN A 150 3.18 10.47 -2.06
CA ASN A 150 2.54 11.07 -3.22
C ASN A 150 1.00 11.01 -3.14
N VAL A 151 0.40 9.88 -2.73
CA VAL A 151 -1.06 9.82 -2.55
C VAL A 151 -1.53 10.67 -1.38
N TYR A 152 -0.77 10.75 -0.28
CA TYR A 152 -1.00 11.69 0.82
C TYR A 152 -1.10 13.12 0.28
N ASN A 153 -0.07 13.57 -0.43
CA ASN A 153 -0.05 14.91 -1.03
C ASN A 153 -1.24 15.17 -1.98
N ARG A 154 -1.62 14.16 -2.79
CA ARG A 154 -2.78 14.30 -3.68
C ARG A 154 -4.10 14.37 -2.91
N VAL A 155 -4.28 13.59 -1.84
CA VAL A 155 -5.44 13.69 -0.95
C VAL A 155 -5.49 15.07 -0.29
N GLY A 156 -4.37 15.55 0.24
CA GLY A 156 -4.20 16.88 0.81
C GLY A 156 -4.59 18.00 -0.15
N GLN A 157 -4.18 17.87 -1.42
CA GLN A 157 -4.52 18.84 -2.46
C GLN A 157 -6.03 18.88 -2.74
N ILE A 158 -6.68 17.72 -2.77
CA ILE A 158 -8.09 17.62 -3.17
C ILE A 158 -9.05 18.00 -2.04
N PHE A 159 -8.78 17.63 -0.79
CA PHE A 159 -9.73 17.85 0.32
C PHE A 159 -9.26 18.83 1.39
N TYR A 160 -7.97 19.16 1.45
CA TYR A 160 -7.37 19.91 2.56
C TYR A 160 -6.61 21.17 2.10
N GLY A 161 -6.71 21.54 0.82
CA GLY A 161 -6.15 22.79 0.31
C GLY A 161 -4.62 22.82 0.17
N PHE A 162 -3.93 21.67 0.12
CA PHE A 162 -2.48 21.68 -0.11
C PHE A 162 -2.16 22.33 -1.46
N VAL A 163 -1.25 23.30 -1.45
CA VAL A 163 -0.81 23.98 -2.67
C VAL A 163 0.22 23.10 -3.38
N ARG A 164 -0.23 22.39 -4.42
CA ARG A 164 0.56 21.60 -5.40
C ARG A 164 2.00 21.26 -4.95
N PRO A 165 2.17 20.40 -3.92
CA PRO A 165 3.50 19.90 -3.57
C PRO A 165 4.05 19.10 -4.76
N PRO A 166 5.33 19.24 -5.14
CA PRO A 166 5.90 18.51 -6.28
C PRO A 166 5.79 16.99 -6.08
N LEU A 167 5.38 16.25 -7.12
CA LEU A 167 5.40 14.78 -7.09
C LEU A 167 6.84 14.30 -6.97
N ARG A 168 7.07 13.34 -6.08
CA ARG A 168 8.31 12.58 -6.08
C ARG A 168 8.24 11.52 -7.16
N ILE A 169 8.77 11.85 -8.33
CA ILE A 169 8.82 10.96 -9.51
C ILE A 169 10.11 10.12 -9.49
N ASP A 170 11.14 10.59 -8.78
CA ASP A 170 12.42 9.89 -8.67
C ASP A 170 12.24 8.47 -8.15
N ARG A 171 12.87 7.54 -8.87
CA ARG A 171 12.92 6.11 -8.52
C ARG A 171 14.30 5.79 -7.96
N ARG A 172 14.37 4.77 -7.12
CA ARG A 172 15.64 4.17 -6.70
C ARG A 172 16.47 3.86 -7.94
N GLN A 173 17.71 4.35 -7.95
CA GLN A 173 18.61 4.14 -9.08
C GLN A 173 18.76 2.65 -9.39
N GLY A 174 18.92 2.35 -10.68
CA GLY A 174 19.14 1.00 -11.16
C GLY A 174 19.54 1.02 -12.62
N LYS A 175 20.26 -0.01 -13.04
CA LYS A 175 20.54 -0.31 -14.45
C LYS A 175 19.60 -1.44 -14.88
N PRO A 176 18.32 -1.16 -15.21
CA PRO A 176 17.44 -2.20 -15.72
C PRO A 176 18.06 -2.78 -16.98
N ARG A 177 18.24 -4.11 -17.01
CA ARG A 177 18.88 -4.79 -18.14
C ARG A 177 18.03 -4.74 -19.40
N ASN A 178 16.70 -4.67 -19.25
CA ASN A 178 15.72 -4.76 -20.33
C ASN A 178 14.72 -3.60 -20.29
N GLN A 179 14.22 -3.22 -21.45
CA GLN A 179 13.06 -2.33 -21.58
C GLN A 179 11.79 -3.01 -21.05
N HIS A 180 10.82 -2.19 -20.66
CA HIS A 180 9.54 -2.68 -20.15
C HIS A 180 8.77 -3.47 -21.22
N ASN A 181 8.44 -4.74 -20.93
CA ASN A 181 7.62 -5.57 -21.81
C ASN A 181 6.13 -5.41 -21.48
N ALA A 182 5.37 -4.78 -22.38
CA ALA A 182 3.95 -4.52 -22.18
C ALA A 182 3.09 -5.79 -22.24
N ASP A 183 3.54 -6.84 -22.92
CA ASP A 183 2.76 -8.08 -23.05
C ASP A 183 2.70 -8.89 -21.76
N LEU A 184 3.70 -8.71 -20.89
CA LEU A 184 3.78 -9.39 -19.61
C LEU A 184 3.24 -8.52 -18.46
N CYS A 185 2.85 -7.27 -18.70
CA CYS A 185 2.46 -6.35 -17.65
C CYS A 185 0.94 -6.27 -17.48
N GLN A 186 0.44 -6.61 -16.29
CA GLN A 186 -0.99 -6.54 -15.98
C GLN A 186 -1.56 -5.14 -16.22
N ALA A 187 -0.86 -4.10 -15.75
CA ALA A 187 -1.29 -2.71 -15.94
C ALA A 187 -1.34 -2.31 -17.42
N CYS A 188 -0.48 -2.85 -18.29
CA CYS A 188 -0.57 -2.60 -19.73
C CYS A 188 -1.82 -3.24 -20.33
N LYS A 189 -2.12 -4.48 -19.96
CA LYS A 189 -3.31 -5.20 -20.42
C LYS A 189 -4.61 -4.51 -19.96
N GLU A 190 -4.58 -3.84 -18.81
CA GLU A 190 -5.68 -3.00 -18.31
C GLU A 190 -5.64 -1.55 -18.84
N GLY A 191 -4.73 -1.21 -19.77
CA GLY A 191 -4.64 0.14 -20.38
C GLY A 191 -4.12 1.24 -19.45
N LEU A 192 -3.57 0.87 -18.30
CA LEU A 192 -3.11 1.76 -17.24
C LEU A 192 -1.62 2.06 -17.31
N CYS A 193 -0.84 1.51 -18.23
CA CYS A 193 0.61 1.73 -18.27
C CYS A 193 1.05 2.84 -19.26
N LYS A 194 0.23 3.88 -19.46
CA LYS A 194 0.59 5.06 -20.29
C LYS A 194 1.66 5.93 -19.58
N GLU A 195 2.10 7.02 -20.22
CA GLU A 195 3.26 7.88 -19.86
C GLU A 195 3.42 8.23 -18.37
N GLU A 196 4.58 8.77 -17.98
CA GLU A 196 4.84 9.16 -16.60
C GLU A 196 3.75 10.10 -16.08
N TRP A 197 3.12 9.72 -14.97
CA TRP A 197 1.95 10.42 -14.46
C TRP A 197 2.34 11.81 -13.96
N SER A 198 1.87 12.84 -14.63
CA SER A 198 1.88 14.21 -14.10
C SER A 198 0.59 14.50 -13.33
N PHE A 199 0.64 15.46 -12.41
CA PHE A 199 -0.61 16.05 -11.92
C PHE A 199 -1.30 16.72 -13.11
N SER A 200 -2.40 16.13 -13.59
CA SER A 200 -3.45 16.91 -14.25
C SER A 200 -4.26 17.66 -13.19
#